data_AF-C6TBS1-F1
#
_entry.id   AF-C6TBS1-F1
#
_cell.length_a   1.000
_cell.length_b   1.000
_cell.length_c   1.000
_cell.angle_alpha   90.00
_cell.angle_beta   90.00
_cell.angle_gamma   90.00
#
_symmetry.space_group_name_H-M   'P 1'
#
loop_
_entity.id
_entity.type
_entity.pdbx_description
1 polymer ?
#
loop_
_entity_poly.entity_id
_entity_poly.type
_entity_poly.pdbx_seq_one_letter_code
_entity_poly.pdbx_strand_id
1 'polypeptide(L)'
;MKEADVLRRSKDHLVRLLDEVERQLSETPHLAGQEFTMADVMLVPVLARLELLDLENEYIIGRPNIAEYWILVQQRLSYKKVIGKYFNGWRKHRTLLKAWFLVRIRSLLKRY
;
A
#
# COMPACT_ATOMS: atom_id res chain seq x y z
N MET A 1 -12.78 -18.52 -14.08
CA MET A 1 -12.89 -17.09 -14.49
C MET A 1 -11.58 -16.72 -15.18
N LYS A 2 -11.61 -16.00 -16.31
CA LYS A 2 -10.37 -15.58 -17.00
C LYS A 2 -9.61 -14.60 -16.09
N GLU A 3 -8.32 -14.82 -15.88
CA GLU A 3 -7.47 -14.05 -14.94
C GLU A 3 -7.55 -12.53 -15.17
N ALA A 4 -7.67 -12.11 -16.43
CA ALA A 4 -7.84 -10.72 -16.82
C ALA A 4 -9.09 -10.05 -16.20
N ASP A 5 -10.21 -10.76 -16.09
CA ASP A 5 -11.44 -10.23 -15.50
C ASP A 5 -11.34 -10.09 -13.97
N VAL A 6 -10.57 -10.97 -13.33
CA VAL A 6 -10.30 -10.87 -11.89
C VAL A 6 -9.40 -9.66 -11.64
N LEU A 7 -8.34 -9.50 -12.43
CA LEU A 7 -7.42 -8.38 -12.30
C LEU A 7 -8.12 -7.03 -12.50
N ARG A 8 -8.95 -6.92 -13.54
CA ARG A 8 -9.73 -5.70 -13.81
C ARG A 8 -10.62 -5.33 -12.62
N ARG A 9 -11.43 -6.27 -12.13
CA ARG A 9 -12.33 -6.01 -10.98
C ARG A 9 -11.57 -5.63 -9.71
N SER A 10 -10.44 -6.27 -9.45
CA SER A 10 -9.60 -5.93 -8.30
C SER A 10 -9.04 -4.51 -8.40
N LYS A 11 -8.63 -4.06 -9.60
CA LYS A 11 -8.21 -2.67 -9.83
C LYS A 11 -9.36 -1.70 -9.61
N ASP A 12 -10.53 -1.99 -10.18
CA ASP A 12 -11.71 -1.13 -10.02
C ASP A 12 -12.10 -0.99 -8.53
N HIS A 13 -12.03 -2.07 -7.76
CA HIS A 13 -12.28 -2.02 -6.31
C HIS A 13 -11.23 -1.20 -5.56
N LEU A 14 -9.95 -1.32 -5.92
CA LEU A 14 -8.88 -0.51 -5.32
C LEU A 14 -9.12 0.98 -5.58
N VAL A 15 -9.44 1.35 -6.82
CA VAL A 15 -9.74 2.75 -7.19
C VAL A 15 -10.89 3.29 -6.35
N ARG A 16 -12.01 2.58 -6.27
CA ARG A 16 -13.17 3.00 -5.47
C ARG A 16 -12.83 3.15 -3.99
N LEU A 17 -12.04 2.24 -3.43
CA LEU A 17 -11.60 2.33 -2.04
C LEU A 17 -10.76 3.60 -1.81
N LEU A 18 -9.82 3.88 -2.71
CA LEU A 18 -8.96 5.06 -2.60
C LEU A 18 -9.74 6.36 -2.82
N ASP A 19 -10.76 6.37 -3.69
CA ASP A 19 -11.62 7.54 -3.87
C ASP A 19 -12.45 7.83 -2.61
N GLU A 20 -12.93 6.79 -1.92
CA GLU A 20 -13.63 6.95 -0.64
C GLU A 20 -12.71 7.42 0.48
N VAL A 21 -11.49 6.90 0.52
CA VAL A 21 -10.45 7.35 1.45
C VAL A 21 -10.10 8.82 1.21
N GLU A 22 -9.91 9.22 -0.06
CA GLU A 22 -9.63 10.61 -0.43
C GLU A 22 -10.75 11.54 0.01
N ARG A 23 -12.01 11.14 -0.22
CA ARG A 23 -13.18 11.88 0.25
C ARG A 23 -13.17 12.02 1.77
N GLN A 24 -12.95 10.94 2.51
CA GLN A 24 -12.94 10.97 3.98
C GLN A 24 -11.81 11.85 4.53
N LEU A 25 -10.62 11.77 3.94
CA LEU A 25 -9.47 12.57 4.38
C LEU A 25 -9.60 14.06 4.03
N SER A 26 -10.48 14.41 3.09
CA SER A 26 -10.83 15.82 2.84
C SER A 26 -11.66 16.44 3.97
N GLU A 27 -12.34 15.61 4.78
CA GLU A 27 -13.19 16.06 5.88
C GLU A 27 -12.47 15.98 7.24
N THR A 28 -11.62 14.96 7.43
CA THR A 28 -10.97 14.68 8.71
C THR A 28 -9.50 14.28 8.52
N PRO A 29 -8.59 14.61 9.45
CA PRO A 29 -7.16 14.34 9.28
C PRO A 29 -6.79 12.84 9.28
N HIS A 30 -7.68 11.99 9.79
CA HIS A 30 -7.53 10.53 9.80
C HIS A 30 -8.82 9.86 9.35
N LEU A 31 -8.77 8.55 9.04
CA LEU A 31 -9.91 7.84 8.44
C LEU A 31 -11.17 7.76 9.31
N ALA A 32 -11.00 7.80 10.63
CA ALA A 32 -12.11 7.69 11.58
C ALA A 32 -12.32 8.99 12.38
N GLY A 33 -11.83 10.13 11.87
CA GLY A 33 -12.00 11.43 12.49
C GLY A 33 -10.68 12.11 12.86
N GLN A 34 -10.62 12.67 14.07
CA GLN A 34 -9.51 13.51 14.51
C GLN A 34 -8.27 12.71 14.91
N GLU A 35 -8.45 11.49 15.39
CA GLU A 35 -7.39 10.64 15.93
C GLU A 35 -7.02 9.50 14.99
N PHE A 36 -5.78 9.05 15.07
CA PHE A 36 -5.31 7.88 14.33
C PHE A 36 -5.82 6.60 14.99
N THR A 37 -6.51 5.75 14.24
CA THR A 37 -7.19 4.57 14.76
C THR A 37 -6.81 3.28 14.02
N MET A 38 -7.52 2.19 14.34
CA MET A 38 -7.39 0.93 13.61
C MET A 38 -7.71 1.08 12.11
N ALA A 39 -8.60 2.00 11.73
CA ALA A 39 -8.89 2.24 10.32
C ALA A 39 -7.62 2.63 9.56
N ASP A 40 -6.85 3.57 10.10
CA ASP A 40 -5.57 4.01 9.56
C ASP A 40 -4.56 2.87 9.53
N VAL A 41 -4.43 2.11 10.63
CA VAL A 41 -3.54 0.93 10.71
C VAL A 41 -3.80 -0.05 9.58
N MET A 42 -5.05 -0.22 9.15
CA MET A 42 -5.42 -1.15 8.08
C MET A 42 -5.15 -0.57 6.68
N LEU A 43 -5.23 0.75 6.50
CA LEU A 43 -4.91 1.42 5.24
C LEU A 43 -3.40 1.51 4.98
N VAL A 44 -2.60 1.77 6.02
CA VAL A 44 -1.15 2.01 5.89
C VAL A 44 -0.41 0.90 5.11
N PRO A 45 -0.64 -0.41 5.36
CA PRO A 45 -0.03 -1.48 4.57
C PRO A 45 -0.40 -1.47 3.08
N VAL A 46 -1.59 -0.98 2.72
CA VAL A 46 -2.03 -0.87 1.33
C VAL A 46 -1.22 0.21 0.62
N LEU A 47 -1.12 1.41 1.22
CA LEU A 47 -0.34 2.52 0.66
C LEU A 47 1.15 2.18 0.57
N ALA A 48 1.71 1.57 1.62
CA ALA A 48 3.09 1.08 1.62
C ALA A 48 3.34 0.07 0.50
N ARG A 49 2.35 -0.77 0.17
CA ARG A 49 2.47 -1.76 -0.90
C ARG A 49 2.45 -1.12 -2.28
N LEU A 50 1.66 -0.07 -2.48
CA LEU A 50 1.62 0.68 -3.73
C LEU A 50 2.96 1.38 -3.99
N GLU A 51 3.51 2.07 -2.99
CA GLU A 51 4.86 2.68 -3.06
C GLU A 51 5.96 1.62 -3.28
N LEU A 52 5.85 0.47 -2.61
CA LEU A 52 6.78 -0.64 -2.80
C LEU A 52 6.76 -1.19 -4.24
N LEU A 53 5.64 -1.06 -4.95
CA LEU A 53 5.45 -1.53 -6.32
C LEU A 53 5.68 -0.42 -7.35
N ASP A 54 6.14 0.77 -6.92
CA ASP A 54 6.35 1.95 -7.78
C ASP A 54 5.04 2.40 -8.46
N LEU A 55 3.92 2.26 -7.75
CA LEU A 55 2.56 2.61 -8.18
C LEU A 55 2.02 3.88 -7.51
N GLU A 56 2.83 4.58 -6.73
CA GLU A 56 2.41 5.80 -6.02
C GLU A 56 1.97 6.92 -6.96
N ASN A 57 2.59 7.04 -8.14
CA ASN A 57 2.19 8.03 -9.15
C ASN A 57 0.76 7.80 -9.66
N GLU A 58 0.37 6.53 -9.82
CA GLU A 58 -0.94 6.14 -10.36
C GLU A 58 -2.05 6.25 -9.30
N TYR A 59 -1.77 5.85 -8.05
CA TYR A 59 -2.80 5.66 -7.04
C TYR A 59 -2.77 6.66 -5.87
N ILE A 60 -1.63 7.28 -5.59
CA ILE A 60 -1.45 8.14 -4.40
C ILE A 60 -1.34 9.61 -4.81
N ILE A 61 -0.39 9.97 -5.68
CA ILE A 61 -0.06 11.37 -5.97
C ILE A 61 -1.23 12.13 -6.63
N GLY A 62 -2.08 11.44 -7.41
CA GLY A 62 -3.29 12.03 -7.98
C GLY A 62 -4.42 12.32 -6.98
N ARG A 63 -4.26 11.93 -5.71
CA ARG A 63 -5.23 12.07 -4.63
C ARG A 63 -4.61 12.93 -3.51
N PRO A 64 -4.77 14.27 -3.55
CA PRO A 64 -3.98 15.18 -2.72
C PRO A 64 -4.14 14.94 -1.22
N ASN A 65 -5.34 14.61 -0.72
CA ASN A 65 -5.54 14.38 0.71
C ASN A 65 -4.84 13.10 1.17
N ILE A 66 -4.89 12.02 0.37
CA ILE A 66 -4.10 10.80 0.61
C ILE A 66 -2.61 11.11 0.55
N ALA A 67 -2.15 11.88 -0.43
CA ALA A 67 -0.73 12.20 -0.58
C ALA A 67 -0.19 12.94 0.65
N GLU A 68 -0.91 13.95 1.14
CA GLU A 68 -0.57 14.68 2.36
C GLU A 68 -0.60 13.77 3.60
N TYR A 69 -1.70 13.03 3.78
CA TYR A 69 -1.83 12.03 4.84
C TYR A 69 -0.68 11.02 4.84
N TRP A 70 -0.27 10.56 3.66
CA TRP A 70 0.78 9.57 3.50
C TRP A 70 2.13 10.10 3.99
N ILE A 71 2.46 11.35 3.68
CA ILE A 71 3.66 12.03 4.20
C ILE A 71 3.64 12.04 5.73
N LEU A 72 2.50 12.38 6.35
CA LEU A 72 2.36 12.42 7.81
C LEU A 72 2.52 11.03 8.44
N VAL A 73 1.91 10.01 7.85
CA VAL A 73 2.05 8.61 8.30
C VAL A 73 3.51 8.16 8.25
N GLN A 74 4.22 8.45 7.16
CA GLN A 74 5.61 8.04 6.98
C GLN A 74 6.56 8.67 8.02
N GLN A 75 6.19 9.81 8.60
CA GLN A 75 6.97 10.47 9.65
C GLN A 75 6.85 9.77 11.02
N ARG A 76 5.81 8.96 11.25
CA ARG A 76 5.56 8.29 12.53
C ARG A 76 6.68 7.32 12.91
N LEU A 77 7.02 7.29 14.20
CA LEU A 77 8.01 6.34 14.74
C LEU A 77 7.61 4.88 14.52
N SER A 78 6.32 4.58 14.68
CA SER A 78 5.76 3.24 14.42
C SER A 78 6.00 2.82 12.96
N TYR A 79 5.68 3.68 12.00
CA TYR A 79 5.91 3.44 10.57
C TYR A 79 7.39 3.19 10.27
N LYS A 80 8.26 4.09 10.71
CA LYS A 80 9.71 3.98 10.50
C LYS A 80 10.27 2.67 11.06
N LYS A 81 9.78 2.24 12.23
CA LYS A 81 10.21 1.00 12.90
C LYS A 81 9.77 -0.26 12.16
N VAL A 82 8.52 -0.31 11.69
CA VAL A 82 7.92 -1.56 11.17
C VAL A 82 7.92 -1.69 9.65
N ILE A 83 7.80 -0.58 8.92
CA ILE A 83 7.68 -0.57 7.45
C ILE A 83 8.92 0.10 6.84
N GLY A 84 9.19 1.37 7.18
CA GLY A 84 10.26 2.16 6.55
C GLY A 84 11.65 1.50 6.63
N LYS A 85 11.94 0.77 7.73
CA LYS A 85 13.20 0.02 7.89
C LYS A 85 13.47 -0.98 6.75
N TYR A 86 12.44 -1.55 6.14
CA TYR A 86 12.55 -2.64 5.16
C TYR A 86 12.41 -2.17 3.71
N PHE A 87 11.66 -1.09 3.48
CA PHE A 87 11.23 -0.69 2.14
C PHE A 87 11.94 0.55 1.57
N ASN A 88 12.97 1.06 2.26
CA ASN A 88 13.80 2.15 1.74
C ASN A 88 15.01 1.63 0.94
N GLY A 89 15.21 2.18 -0.27
CA GLY A 89 16.42 2.05 -1.09
C GLY A 89 16.83 0.60 -1.44
N TRP A 90 18.08 0.22 -1.12
CA TRP A 90 18.64 -1.11 -1.41
C TRP A 90 17.92 -2.25 -0.66
N ARG A 91 17.33 -1.97 0.50
CA ARG A 91 16.63 -3.00 1.29
C ARG A 91 15.32 -3.45 0.64
N LYS A 92 14.62 -2.55 -0.07
CA LYS A 92 13.45 -2.87 -0.91
C LYS A 92 13.79 -3.95 -1.92
N HIS A 93 14.83 -3.72 -2.72
CA HIS A 93 15.30 -4.66 -3.75
C HIS A 93 15.69 -6.02 -3.16
N ARG A 94 16.48 -6.03 -2.09
CA ARG A 94 16.90 -7.27 -1.41
C ARG A 94 15.71 -8.10 -0.89
N THR A 95 14.67 -7.43 -0.38
CA THR A 95 13.48 -8.08 0.15
C THR A 95 12.63 -8.69 -0.96
N LEU A 96 12.39 -7.93 -2.04
CA LEU A 96 11.63 -8.40 -3.19
C LEU A 96 12.31 -9.55 -3.93
N LEU A 97 13.64 -9.49 -4.11
CA LEU A 97 14.41 -10.56 -4.74
C LEU A 97 14.32 -11.87 -3.98
N LYS A 98 14.43 -11.83 -2.64
CA LYS A 98 14.25 -13.02 -1.80
C LYS A 98 12.85 -13.61 -1.92
N ALA A 99 11.81 -12.76 -1.87
CA ALA A 99 10.43 -13.21 -2.02
C ALA A 99 10.20 -13.84 -3.40
N TRP A 100 10.66 -13.19 -4.46
CA TRP A 100 10.55 -13.71 -5.83
C TRP A 100 11.27 -15.05 -5.99
N PHE A 101 12.48 -15.18 -5.48
CA PHE A 101 13.23 -16.44 -5.53
C PHE A 101 12.50 -17.58 -4.80
N LEU A 102 11.95 -17.31 -3.60
CA LEU A 102 11.17 -18.28 -2.83
C LEU A 102 9.89 -18.69 -3.57
N VAL A 103 9.17 -17.75 -4.16
CA VAL A 103 7.96 -18.02 -4.96
C VAL A 103 8.31 -18.86 -6.19
N ARG A 104 9.42 -18.54 -6.88
CA ARG A 104 9.87 -19.30 -8.04
C ARG A 104 10.24 -20.73 -7.69
N ILE A 105 10.95 -20.96 -6.57
CA ILE A 105 11.25 -22.31 -6.08
C ILE A 105 9.97 -23.08 -5.76
N ARG A 106 9.02 -22.47 -5.02
CA ARG A 106 7.76 -23.14 -4.65
C ARG A 106 6.94 -23.53 -5.89
N SER A 107 6.88 -22.63 -6.86
CA SER A 107 6.23 -22.85 -8.15
C SER A 107 6.86 -24.02 -8.91
N LEU A 108 8.20 -24.09 -8.98
CA LEU A 108 8.93 -25.22 -9.59
C LEU A 108 8.69 -26.55 -8.86
N LEU A 109 8.59 -26.51 -7.52
CA LEU A 109 8.33 -27.70 -6.69
C LEU A 109 6.84 -28.12 -6.63
N LYS A 110 5.94 -27.40 -7.31
CA LYS A 110 4.47 -27.57 -7.21
C LYS A 110 3.94 -27.60 -5.76
N ARG A 111 4.62 -26.90 -4.85
CA ARG A 111 4.16 -26.70 -3.47
C ARG A 111 3.45 -25.35 -3.41
N TYR A 112 2.15 -25.36 -3.74
CA TYR A 112 1.26 -24.20 -3.60
C TYR A 112 0.52 -24.26 -2.27
#